data_AF-A0A7V9GNG5-F1
#
_entry.id   AF-A0A7V9GNG5-F1
#
_cell.length_a   1.000
_cell.length_b   1.000
_cell.length_c   1.000
_cell.angle_alpha   90.00
_cell.angle_beta   90.00
_cell.angle_gamma   90.00
#
_symmetry.space_group_name_H-M   'P 1'
#
loop_
_entity.id
_entity.type
_entity.pdbx_description
1 polymer ?
#
loop_
_entity_poly.entity_id
_entity_poly.type
_entity_poly.pdbx_seq_one_letter_code
_entity_poly.pdbx_strand_id
1 'polypeptide(L)'
;HLIKGGGGALLREKILAYNSKRFIVMIDETKRVKTLGRFSLPVEIIPFAADITLKRLKETGTIPVLRFSNHEKFITDNGNYMADCNYFPLKNPEVLNKQLHQIPGVVETGIFTSNLIHTFYIGYENGTVRNFDTTIPGWNTGAGW
;
A
#
# COMPACT_ATOMS: atom_id res chain seq x y z
N HIS A 1 3.11 9.10 2.12
CA HIS A 1 2.62 7.91 1.36
C HIS A 1 1.79 7.04 2.30
N LEU A 2 1.17 5.96 1.84
CA LEU A 2 0.61 4.87 2.65
C LEU A 2 1.03 3.50 2.12
N ILE A 3 1.14 2.53 3.03
CA ILE A 3 0.93 1.13 2.70
C ILE A 3 -0.48 0.77 3.18
N LYS A 4 -1.33 0.34 2.25
CA LYS A 4 -2.69 -0.20 2.47
C LYS A 4 -2.80 -1.58 1.84
N GLY A 5 -3.95 -2.24 2.01
CA GLY A 5 -4.20 -3.58 1.45
C GLY A 5 -3.98 -4.74 2.41
N GLY A 6 -3.71 -4.48 3.69
CA GLY A 6 -3.62 -5.55 4.70
C GLY A 6 -4.88 -6.42 4.77
N GLY A 7 -6.06 -5.83 4.57
CA GLY A 7 -7.34 -6.55 4.49
C GLY A 7 -7.70 -7.10 3.10
N GLY A 8 -6.86 -6.90 2.08
CA GLY A 8 -7.07 -7.49 0.74
C GLY A 8 -7.95 -6.70 -0.23
N ALA A 9 -8.38 -5.49 0.11
CA ALA A 9 -9.28 -4.66 -0.71
C ALA A 9 -8.58 -3.52 -1.49
N LEU A 10 -7.24 -3.57 -1.63
CA LEU A 10 -6.42 -2.42 -2.04
C LEU A 10 -6.85 -1.80 -3.38
N LEU A 11 -7.23 -2.61 -4.37
CA LEU A 11 -7.55 -2.10 -5.70
C LEU A 11 -8.82 -1.24 -5.65
N ARG A 12 -9.87 -1.76 -5.02
CA ARG A 12 -11.14 -1.03 -4.86
C ARG A 12 -10.96 0.21 -4.00
N GLU A 13 -10.22 0.11 -2.90
CA GLU A 13 -9.88 1.26 -2.05
C GLU A 13 -9.18 2.37 -2.87
N LYS A 14 -8.22 2.00 -3.73
CA LYS A 14 -7.47 2.97 -4.52
C LYS A 14 -8.30 3.60 -5.64
N ILE A 15 -9.12 2.81 -6.32
CA ILE A 15 -10.08 3.32 -7.32
C ILE A 15 -11.00 4.35 -6.69
N LEU A 16 -11.59 4.05 -5.53
CA LEU A 16 -12.48 4.97 -4.83
C LEU A 16 -11.73 6.23 -4.36
N ALA A 17 -10.53 6.07 -3.80
CA ALA A 17 -9.71 7.21 -3.36
C ALA A 17 -9.35 8.14 -4.54
N TYR A 18 -8.97 7.59 -5.69
CA TYR A 18 -8.60 8.35 -6.89
C TYR A 18 -9.78 9.16 -7.45
N ASN A 19 -10.98 8.59 -7.42
CA ASN A 19 -12.19 9.24 -7.95
C ASN A 19 -12.92 10.11 -6.91
N SER A 20 -12.34 10.29 -5.73
CA SER A 20 -12.94 11.10 -4.66
C SER A 20 -12.46 12.54 -4.69
N LYS A 21 -13.36 13.49 -4.39
CA LYS A 21 -12.98 14.91 -4.23
C LYS A 21 -11.98 15.13 -3.09
N ARG A 22 -12.08 14.31 -2.04
CA ARG A 22 -11.14 14.31 -0.90
C ARG A 22 -10.94 12.88 -0.42
N PHE A 23 -9.68 12.51 -0.21
CA PHE A 23 -9.30 11.26 0.44
C PHE A 23 -8.76 11.57 1.85
N ILE A 24 -9.56 11.20 2.84
CA ILE A 24 -9.26 11.41 4.27
C ILE A 24 -8.91 10.05 4.88
N VAL A 25 -7.82 10.02 5.64
CA VAL A 25 -7.29 8.80 6.24
C VAL A 25 -7.33 8.92 7.75
N MET A 26 -7.90 7.93 8.41
CA MET A 26 -8.00 7.85 9.87
C MET A 26 -7.20 6.65 10.35
N ILE A 27 -6.37 6.85 11.36
CA ILE A 27 -5.42 5.87 11.88
C ILE A 27 -5.14 6.14 13.37
N ASP A 28 -4.66 5.12 14.06
CA ASP A 28 -4.09 5.26 15.40
C ASP A 28 -2.58 5.57 15.35
N GLU A 29 -2.03 6.10 16.44
CA GLU A 29 -0.62 6.51 16.50
C GLU A 29 0.40 5.39 16.23
N THR A 30 0.04 4.12 16.44
CA THR A 30 0.96 2.98 16.21
C THR A 30 1.24 2.76 14.72
N LYS A 31 0.37 3.26 13.84
CA LYS A 31 0.54 3.17 12.39
C LYS A 31 1.49 4.22 11.83
N ARG A 32 1.92 5.21 12.62
CA ARG A 32 2.86 6.24 12.15
C ARG A 32 4.30 5.76 12.25
N VAL A 33 4.97 5.54 11.13
CA VAL A 33 6.41 5.16 11.09
C VAL A 33 7.29 6.21 10.44
N LYS A 34 8.55 6.30 10.89
CA LYS A 34 9.57 7.17 10.28
C LYS A 34 9.99 6.69 8.89
N THR A 35 9.96 5.37 8.66
CA THR A 35 10.39 4.73 7.41
C THR A 35 9.43 3.60 7.07
N LEU A 36 8.96 3.58 5.82
CA LEU A 36 8.07 2.55 5.30
C LEU A 36 8.73 1.17 5.20
N GLY A 37 7.89 0.14 5.07
CA GLY A 37 8.30 -1.23 4.76
C GLY A 37 8.37 -2.16 5.97
N ARG A 38 8.08 -1.69 7.19
CA ARG A 38 7.95 -2.56 8.38
C ARG A 38 6.80 -3.56 8.21
N PHE A 39 5.72 -3.13 7.59
CA PHE A 39 4.67 -4.02 7.10
C PHE A 39 4.95 -4.39 5.65
N SER A 40 4.63 -5.63 5.29
CA SER A 40 4.69 -6.10 3.90
C SER A 40 3.82 -5.21 3.02
N LEU A 41 4.34 -4.86 1.85
CA LEU A 41 3.59 -4.20 0.80
C LEU A 41 2.74 -5.24 0.05
N PRO A 42 1.40 -5.17 0.12
CA PRO A 42 0.56 -6.04 -0.68
C PRO A 42 0.59 -5.61 -2.15
N VAL A 43 0.71 -6.56 -3.07
CA VAL A 43 0.65 -6.35 -4.52
C VAL A 43 -0.39 -7.28 -5.09
N GLU A 44 -1.44 -6.74 -5.71
CA GLU A 44 -2.48 -7.52 -6.37
C GLU A 44 -1.96 -7.96 -7.75
N ILE A 45 -2.04 -9.26 -8.04
CA ILE A 45 -1.50 -9.86 -9.26
C ILE A 45 -2.51 -10.79 -9.93
N ILE A 46 -2.46 -10.87 -11.26
CA ILE A 46 -3.36 -11.75 -12.03
C ILE A 46 -3.05 -13.23 -11.75
N PRO A 47 -4.05 -14.12 -11.64
CA PRO A 47 -3.81 -15.54 -11.38
C PRO A 47 -3.08 -16.26 -12.52
N PHE A 48 -3.38 -15.90 -13.77
CA PHE A 48 -2.87 -16.56 -14.98
C PHE A 48 -1.35 -16.71 -15.02
N ALA A 49 -0.61 -15.70 -14.55
CA ALA A 49 0.85 -15.67 -14.59
C ALA A 49 1.45 -15.44 -13.20
N ALA A 50 0.78 -15.91 -12.13
CA ALA A 50 1.17 -15.61 -10.75
C ALA A 50 2.64 -15.98 -10.45
N ASP A 51 3.09 -17.18 -10.81
CA ASP A 51 4.45 -17.65 -10.53
C ASP A 51 5.52 -16.83 -11.25
N ILE A 52 5.25 -16.46 -12.52
CA ILE A 52 6.15 -15.61 -13.31
C ILE A 52 6.18 -14.19 -12.72
N THR A 53 5.02 -13.66 -12.33
CA THR A 53 4.89 -12.33 -11.72
C THR A 53 5.64 -12.28 -10.38
N LEU A 54 5.51 -13.31 -9.53
CA LEU A 54 6.27 -13.44 -8.29
C LEU A 54 7.78 -13.47 -8.54
N LYS A 55 8.24 -14.16 -9.59
CA LYS A 55 9.66 -14.14 -9.97
C LYS A 55 10.13 -12.73 -10.34
N ARG A 56 9.33 -11.97 -11.10
CA ARG A 56 9.66 -10.57 -11.45
C ARG A 56 9.63 -9.64 -10.24
N LEU A 57 8.68 -9.82 -9.33
CA LEU A 57 8.68 -9.11 -8.05
C LEU A 57 9.95 -9.41 -7.24
N LYS A 58 10.43 -10.66 -7.23
CA LYS A 58 11.70 -10.97 -6.55
C LYS A 58 12.88 -10.18 -7.12
N GLU A 59 12.92 -9.94 -8.43
CA GLU A 59 13.97 -9.16 -9.10
C GLU A 59 13.99 -7.67 -8.70
N THR A 60 12.91 -7.15 -8.10
CA THR A 60 12.86 -5.77 -7.58
C THR A 60 13.39 -5.62 -6.15
N GLY A 61 14.00 -6.67 -5.59
CA GLY A 61 14.67 -6.64 -4.29
C GLY A 61 13.79 -7.02 -3.10
N THR A 62 12.74 -7.82 -3.33
CA THR A 62 11.86 -8.34 -2.26
C THR A 62 11.87 -9.87 -2.21
N ILE A 63 11.31 -10.42 -1.14
CA ILE A 63 10.94 -11.84 -1.02
C ILE A 63 9.41 -11.87 -1.06
N PRO A 64 8.77 -12.04 -2.24
CA PRO A 64 7.34 -11.98 -2.35
C PRO A 64 6.73 -13.30 -1.85
N VAL A 65 5.72 -13.20 -0.99
CA VAL A 65 4.98 -14.35 -0.46
C VAL A 65 3.54 -14.26 -0.94
N LEU A 66 3.04 -15.30 -1.60
CA LEU A 66 1.63 -15.36 -1.95
C LEU A 66 0.81 -15.41 -0.66
N ARG A 67 -0.22 -14.57 -0.55
CA ARG A 67 -1.09 -14.52 0.62
C ARG A 67 -2.02 -15.72 0.65
N PHE A 68 -2.18 -16.32 1.83
CA PHE A 68 -3.12 -17.41 2.10
C PHE A 68 -4.13 -17.00 3.16
N SER A 69 -5.34 -17.54 3.06
CA SER A 69 -6.39 -17.48 4.06
C SER A 69 -6.99 -18.88 4.21
N ASN A 70 -7.11 -19.40 5.42
CA ASN A 70 -7.61 -20.75 5.68
C ASN A 70 -6.92 -21.85 4.82
N HIS A 71 -5.60 -21.74 4.64
CA HIS A 71 -4.75 -22.65 3.85
C HIS A 71 -5.01 -22.66 2.34
N GLU A 72 -5.84 -21.75 1.84
CA GLU A 72 -6.07 -21.53 0.41
C GLU A 72 -5.46 -20.20 -0.04
N LYS A 73 -5.18 -20.07 -1.34
CA LYS A 73 -4.70 -18.81 -1.92
C LYS A 73 -5.76 -17.73 -1.66
N PHE A 74 -5.33 -16.59 -1.12
CA PHE A 74 -6.23 -15.46 -0.95
C PHE A 74 -6.66 -14.91 -2.32
N ILE A 75 -7.96 -14.83 -2.53
CA ILE A 75 -8.56 -14.28 -3.75
C ILE A 75 -9.21 -12.94 -3.38
N THR A 76 -8.84 -11.88 -4.09
CA THR A 76 -9.46 -10.55 -3.90
C THR A 76 -10.88 -10.53 -4.44
N ASP A 77 -11.66 -9.52 -4.08
CA ASP A 77 -12.99 -9.32 -4.69
C ASP A 77 -12.97 -9.17 -6.23
N ASN A 78 -11.79 -8.93 -6.82
CA ASN A 78 -11.60 -8.78 -8.27
C ASN A 78 -11.09 -10.09 -8.92
N GLY A 79 -11.05 -11.20 -8.17
CA GLY A 79 -10.61 -12.51 -8.66
C GLY A 79 -9.09 -12.64 -8.81
N ASN A 80 -8.32 -11.70 -8.27
CA ASN A 80 -6.86 -11.70 -8.34
C ASN A 80 -6.23 -12.35 -7.11
N TYR A 81 -4.94 -12.64 -7.20
CA TYR A 81 -4.16 -13.04 -6.03
C TYR A 81 -3.45 -11.84 -5.39
N MET A 82 -2.94 -12.04 -4.18
CA MET A 82 -2.16 -11.05 -3.47
C MET A 82 -0.77 -11.58 -3.11
N ALA A 83 0.26 -10.81 -3.44
CA ALA A 83 1.65 -11.06 -3.05
C ALA A 83 2.07 -10.05 -1.98
N ASP A 84 2.44 -10.54 -0.81
CA ASP A 84 3.01 -9.74 0.27
C ASP A 84 4.52 -9.60 0.08
N CYS A 85 4.97 -8.37 -0.17
CA CYS A 85 6.34 -8.05 -0.53
C CYS A 85 7.03 -7.23 0.57
N ASN A 86 8.08 -7.76 1.19
CA ASN A 86 8.86 -7.01 2.17
C ASN A 86 9.91 -6.11 1.47
N TYR A 87 9.85 -4.80 1.74
CA TYR A 87 10.76 -3.79 1.19
C TYR A 87 11.46 -2.97 2.28
N PHE A 88 11.64 -3.49 3.50
CA PHE A 88 12.27 -2.71 4.57
C PHE A 88 13.77 -2.49 4.33
N PRO A 89 14.28 -1.24 4.38
CA PRO A 89 13.56 0.03 4.44
C PRO A 89 13.07 0.51 3.06
N LEU A 90 11.80 0.93 2.97
CA LEU A 90 11.23 1.42 1.72
C LEU A 90 11.53 2.92 1.58
N LYS A 91 12.64 3.24 0.90
CA LYS A 91 13.17 4.60 0.78
C LYS A 91 12.39 5.49 -0.20
N ASN A 92 12.02 4.96 -1.36
CA ASN A 92 11.40 5.71 -2.46
C ASN A 92 10.08 5.06 -2.92
N PRO A 93 8.98 5.24 -2.17
CA PRO A 93 7.70 4.57 -2.47
C PRO A 93 7.16 4.90 -3.86
N GLU A 94 7.29 6.14 -4.34
CA GLU A 94 6.79 6.53 -5.66
C GLU A 94 7.57 5.85 -6.80
N VAL A 95 8.90 5.75 -6.66
CA VAL A 95 9.76 5.09 -7.65
C VAL A 95 9.44 3.60 -7.68
N LEU A 96 9.36 2.95 -6.52
CA LEU A 96 8.96 1.56 -6.43
C LEU A 96 7.56 1.34 -7.02
N ASN A 97 6.59 2.19 -6.69
CA ASN A 97 5.24 2.08 -7.23
C ASN A 97 5.22 2.11 -8.76
N LYS A 98 5.96 3.04 -9.38
CA LYS A 98 6.10 3.13 -10.84
C LYS A 98 6.76 1.88 -11.42
N GLN A 99 7.84 1.41 -10.80
CA GLN A 99 8.56 0.20 -11.24
C GLN A 99 7.66 -1.04 -11.17
N LEU A 100 6.89 -1.22 -10.10
CA LEU A 100 6.00 -2.37 -9.94
C LEU A 100 4.88 -2.39 -11.00
N HIS A 101 4.32 -1.22 -11.35
CA HIS A 101 3.33 -1.11 -12.41
C HIS A 101 3.86 -1.41 -13.82
N GLN A 102 5.19 -1.44 -14.01
CA GLN A 102 5.79 -1.84 -15.28
C GLN A 102 5.86 -3.36 -15.45
N ILE A 103 5.57 -4.15 -14.41
CA ILE A 103 5.60 -5.61 -14.46
C ILE A 103 4.25 -6.13 -14.99
N PRO A 104 4.19 -6.77 -16.18
CA PRO A 104 2.98 -7.41 -16.63
C PRO A 104 2.52 -8.47 -15.64
N GLY A 105 1.24 -8.40 -15.27
CA GLY A 105 0.65 -9.27 -14.26
C GLY A 105 0.48 -8.61 -12.89
N VAL A 106 1.14 -7.49 -12.61
CA VAL A 106 0.77 -6.61 -11.50
C VAL A 106 -0.47 -5.82 -11.89
N VAL A 107 -1.50 -5.91 -11.06
CA VAL A 107 -2.75 -5.16 -11.23
C VAL A 107 -2.65 -3.81 -10.51
N GLU A 108 -2.23 -3.83 -9.24
CA GLU A 108 -2.08 -2.63 -8.42
C GLU A 108 -1.25 -2.93 -7.16
N THR A 109 -0.73 -1.90 -6.50
CA THR A 109 0.07 -2.03 -5.28
C THR A 109 -0.60 -1.41 -4.07
N GLY A 110 -0.20 -1.81 -2.86
CA GLY A 110 -0.61 -1.18 -1.61
C GLY A 110 -0.04 0.23 -1.40
N ILE A 111 0.76 0.79 -2.31
CA ILE A 111 1.35 2.13 -2.17
C ILE A 111 0.33 3.19 -2.57
N PHE A 112 -0.16 3.98 -1.61
CA PHE A 112 -0.94 5.18 -1.89
C PHE A 112 0.02 6.38 -1.79
N THR A 113 0.25 7.04 -2.90
CA THR A 113 1.21 8.13 -2.99
C THR A 113 0.71 9.37 -2.25
N SER A 114 1.62 10.26 -1.83
CA SER A 114 1.27 11.43 -1.01
C SER A 114 0.28 12.35 -1.71
N ASN A 115 0.38 12.49 -3.03
CA ASN A 115 -0.53 13.28 -3.86
C ASN A 115 -1.98 12.76 -3.88
N LEU A 116 -2.23 11.50 -3.52
CA LEU A 116 -3.59 10.96 -3.44
C LEU A 116 -4.30 11.40 -2.16
N ILE A 117 -3.53 11.71 -1.11
CA ILE A 117 -4.04 11.91 0.23
C ILE A 117 -4.22 13.40 0.49
N HIS A 118 -5.36 13.78 1.05
CA HIS A 118 -5.69 15.17 1.32
C HIS A 118 -5.60 15.50 2.81
N THR A 119 -5.98 14.57 3.68
CA THR A 119 -5.99 14.80 5.12
C THR A 119 -5.76 13.51 5.89
N PHE A 120 -5.02 13.60 6.99
CA PHE A 120 -4.91 12.54 7.99
C PHE A 120 -5.52 12.97 9.32
N TYR A 121 -6.15 12.03 10.01
CA TYR A 121 -6.51 12.14 11.42
C TYR A 121 -5.80 11.02 12.18
N ILE A 122 -5.05 11.39 13.22
CA ILE A 122 -4.31 10.48 14.09
C ILE A 122 -4.98 10.50 15.46
N GLY A 123 -5.57 9.37 15.84
CA GLY A 123 -6.02 9.12 17.22
C GLY A 123 -4.87 8.65 18.09
N TYR A 124 -4.74 9.26 19.27
CA TYR A 124 -3.74 8.92 20.28
C TYR A 124 -4.40 8.18 21.45
N GLU A 125 -3.64 7.34 22.16
CA GLU A 125 -4.13 6.58 23.31
C GLU A 125 -4.70 7.49 24.42
N ASN A 126 -4.19 8.71 24.54
CA ASN A 126 -4.68 9.71 25.49
C ASN A 126 -6.03 10.35 25.09
N GLY A 127 -6.70 9.85 24.05
CA GLY A 127 -7.98 10.35 23.56
C GLY A 127 -7.89 11.59 22.67
N THR A 128 -6.70 12.13 22.45
CA THR A 128 -6.53 13.29 21.54
C THR A 128 -6.53 12.86 20.08
N VAL A 129 -6.98 13.77 19.22
CA VAL A 129 -6.91 13.59 17.76
C VAL A 129 -6.14 14.75 17.16
N ARG A 130 -5.17 14.45 16.28
CA ARG A 130 -4.47 15.47 15.47
C ARG A 130 -4.81 15.30 14.01
N ASN A 131 -5.10 16.41 13.33
CA ASN A 131 -5.32 16.42 11.91
C ASN A 131 -4.12 17.01 11.15
N PHE A 132 -3.88 16.54 9.95
CA PHE A 132 -2.80 17.00 9.08
C PHE A 132 -3.34 17.15 7.66
N ASP A 133 -3.35 18.37 7.14
CA ASP A 133 -3.76 18.66 5.76
C ASP A 133 -2.52 18.66 4.86
N THR A 134 -2.47 17.71 3.93
CA THR A 134 -1.35 17.51 3.01
C THR A 134 -1.43 18.41 1.78
N THR A 135 -2.53 19.14 1.60
CA THR A 135 -2.69 20.10 0.50
C THR A 135 -2.03 21.45 0.80
N ILE A 136 -1.65 21.69 2.06
CA ILE A 136 -0.96 22.91 2.48
C ILE A 136 0.54 22.81 2.13
N PRO A 137 1.09 23.75 1.34
CA PRO A 137 2.52 23.75 0.99
C PRO A 137 3.43 23.79 2.23
N GLY A 138 4.48 22.96 2.24
CA GLY A 138 5.46 22.88 3.34
C GLY A 138 5.36 21.62 4.22
N TRP A 139 4.34 20.79 4.01
CA TRP A 139 4.16 19.52 4.73
C TRP A 139 4.98 18.37 4.11
N ASN A 140 6.30 18.52 4.02
CA ASN A 140 7.23 17.49 3.55
C ASN A 140 7.72 16.60 4.71
N THR A 141 6.84 15.77 5.27
CA THR A 141 7.30 14.57 5.99
C THR A 141 6.51 13.38 5.51
N GLY A 142 7.20 12.48 4.82
CA GLY A 142 6.62 11.22 4.38
C GLY A 142 6.01 10.49 5.57
N ALA A 143 4.69 10.43 5.63
CA ALA A 143 4.02 9.41 6.41
C ALA A 143 4.37 8.08 5.73
N GLY A 144 5.12 7.26 6.45
CA GLY A 144 5.13 5.84 6.23
C GLY A 144 4.17 5.20 7.21
N TRP A 145 3.46 4.18 6.74
CA TRP A 145 2.52 3.34 7.45
C TRP A 145 3.10 1.94 7.47
#